data_AF-A0A9D7QEE1-F1
#
_entry.id   AF-A0A9D7QEE1-F1
#
_cell.length_a   1.000
_cell.length_b   1.000
_cell.length_c   1.000
_cell.angle_alpha   90.00
_cell.angle_beta   90.00
_cell.angle_gamma   90.00
#
_symmetry.space_group_name_H-M   'P 1'
#
loop_
_entity.id
_entity.type
_entity.pdbx_description
1 polymer ?
#
loop_
_entity_poly.entity_id
_entity_poly.type
_entity_poly.pdbx_seq_one_letter_code
_entity_poly.pdbx_strand_id
1 'polypeptide(L)'
;MPKLTNEELEKLIHQTLRSLPDRRAPRTLENRVLAAIAAQQALPWWRQSFTAWPVAARGAFLLVTAILAAALLAWFFRTSGQVQSASMLAGPLAMLAKVQAVVAGIGSFGAIVWRSIPSLWLYGGLAFVVTMYAAFFGLGAAAYRSFFAQR
;
A
#
# COMPACT_ATOMS: atom_id res chain seq x y z
N MET A 1 46.38 -10.20 20.32
CA MET A 1 45.10 -10.89 20.59
C MET A 1 44.46 -11.21 19.25
N PRO A 2 44.23 -12.49 18.91
CA PRO A 2 43.56 -12.85 17.67
C PRO A 2 42.15 -12.25 17.65
N LYS A 3 41.75 -11.64 16.53
CA LYS A 3 40.39 -11.10 16.36
C LYS A 3 39.44 -12.29 16.20
N LEU A 4 38.53 -12.47 17.14
CA LEU A 4 37.45 -13.45 17.06
C LEU A 4 36.65 -13.21 15.78
N THR A 5 36.27 -14.29 15.10
CA THR A 5 35.37 -14.22 13.96
C THR A 5 33.96 -13.81 14.42
N ASN A 6 33.14 -13.29 13.51
CA ASN A 6 31.80 -12.78 13.84
C ASN A 6 30.91 -13.88 14.46
N GLU A 7 31.06 -15.11 13.98
CA GLU A 7 30.32 -16.30 14.43
C GLU A 7 30.76 -16.74 15.84
N GLU A 8 32.06 -16.71 16.13
CA GLU A 8 32.58 -17.00 17.47
C GLU A 8 32.15 -15.95 18.48
N LEU A 9 32.13 -14.68 18.08
CA LEU A 9 31.65 -13.57 18.92
C LEU A 9 30.16 -13.72 19.22
N GLU A 10 29.33 -14.03 18.22
CA GLU A 10 27.89 -14.27 18.41
C GLU A 10 27.64 -15.42 19.39
N LYS A 11 28.39 -16.53 19.24
CA LYS A 11 28.28 -17.69 20.12
C LYS A 11 28.68 -17.36 21.57
N LEU A 12 29.75 -16.60 21.74
CA LEU A 12 30.24 -16.18 23.05
C LEU A 12 29.25 -15.21 23.72
N ILE A 13 28.71 -14.23 22.98
CA ILE A 13 27.65 -13.32 23.46
C ILE A 13 26.41 -14.12 23.87
N HIS A 14 25.95 -15.03 23.01
CA HIS A 14 24.75 -15.82 23.27
C HIS A 14 24.92 -16.69 24.52
N GLN A 15 26.08 -17.32 24.68
CA GLN A 15 26.39 -18.13 25.86
C GLN A 15 26.46 -17.28 27.14
N THR A 16 27.08 -16.09 27.06
CA THR A 16 27.22 -15.19 28.21
C THR A 16 25.86 -14.64 28.64
N LEU A 17 25.02 -14.21 27.68
CA LEU A 17 23.67 -13.73 27.95
C LEU A 17 22.79 -14.80 28.60
N ARG A 18 22.94 -16.06 28.20
CA ARG A 18 22.16 -17.18 28.74
C ARG A 18 22.65 -17.66 30.11
N SER A 19 23.89 -17.30 30.48
CA SER A 19 24.46 -17.58 31.79
C SER A 19 24.02 -16.57 32.87
N LEU A 20 23.37 -15.48 32.48
CA LEU A 20 22.85 -14.49 33.42
C LEU A 20 21.71 -15.10 34.25
N PRO A 21 21.67 -14.85 35.57
CA PRO A 21 20.60 -15.34 36.43
C PRO A 21 19.26 -14.71 36.05
N ASP A 22 18.18 -15.49 36.13
CA ASP A 22 16.83 -15.01 35.87
C ASP A 22 16.49 -13.85 36.82
N ARG A 23 16.44 -12.64 36.26
CA ARG A 23 16.03 -11.45 37.02
C ARG A 23 14.51 -11.36 37.02
N ARG A 24 13.96 -11.13 38.21
CA ARG A 24 12.53 -10.87 38.39
C ARG A 24 12.13 -9.66 37.53
N ALA A 25 11.18 -9.86 36.63
CA ALA A 25 10.69 -8.80 35.76
C ALA A 25 10.12 -7.64 36.61
N PRO A 26 10.37 -6.37 36.23
CA PRO A 26 9.74 -5.23 36.88
C PRO A 26 8.21 -5.35 36.81
N ARG A 27 7.51 -5.01 37.90
CA ARG A 27 6.04 -5.05 37.94
C ARG A 27 5.36 -4.16 36.88
N THR A 28 6.07 -3.18 36.33
CA THR A 28 5.58 -2.28 35.28
C THR A 28 5.78 -2.85 33.86
N LEU A 29 6.50 -3.95 33.69
CA LEU A 29 6.85 -4.50 32.39
C LEU A 29 5.60 -4.97 31.63
N GLU A 30 4.69 -5.65 32.32
CA GLU A 30 3.43 -6.11 31.74
C GLU A 30 2.61 -4.94 31.17
N ASN A 31 2.37 -3.91 31.96
CA ASN A 31 1.65 -2.71 31.51
C ASN A 31 2.35 -2.00 30.34
N ARG A 32 3.69 -1.93 30.36
CA ARG A 32 4.44 -1.31 29.27
C ARG A 32 4.37 -2.10 27.97
N VAL A 33 4.41 -3.43 28.06
CA VAL A 33 4.27 -4.32 26.89
C VAL A 33 2.87 -4.20 26.32
N LEU A 34 1.83 -4.27 27.16
CA LEU A 34 0.45 -4.11 26.73
C LEU A 34 0.20 -2.74 26.10
N ALA A 35 0.74 -1.66 26.69
CA ALA A 35 0.64 -0.32 26.13
C ALA A 35 1.37 -0.20 24.78
N ALA A 36 2.53 -0.83 24.62
CA ALA A 36 3.26 -0.84 23.35
C ALA A 36 2.50 -1.61 22.26
N ILE A 37 1.89 -2.75 22.59
CA ILE A 37 1.07 -3.53 21.66
C ILE A 37 -0.18 -2.73 21.24
N ALA A 38 -0.87 -2.11 22.20
CA ALA A 38 -2.03 -1.27 21.91
C ALA A 38 -1.65 -0.07 21.02
N ALA A 39 -0.52 0.59 21.33
CA ALA A 39 0.02 1.65 20.49
C ALA A 39 0.34 1.16 19.08
N GLN A 40 0.86 -0.07 18.93
CA GLN A 40 1.18 -0.67 17.65
C GLN A 40 -0.08 -0.98 16.81
N GLN A 41 -1.16 -1.42 17.45
CA GLN A 41 -2.44 -1.67 16.78
C GLN A 41 -3.17 -0.38 16.39
N ALA A 42 -2.93 0.71 17.14
CA ALA A 42 -3.47 2.04 16.84
C ALA A 42 -2.75 2.75 15.68
N LEU A 43 -1.73 2.15 15.06
CA LEU A 43 -1.08 2.79 13.91
C LEU A 43 -2.06 2.95 12.75
N PRO A 44 -1.97 4.04 11.99
CA PRO A 44 -2.73 4.17 10.75
C PRO A 44 -2.39 3.06 9.76
N TRP A 45 -3.38 2.63 8.98
CA TRP A 45 -3.25 1.50 8.05
C TRP A 45 -2.05 1.61 7.08
N TRP A 46 -1.65 2.82 6.68
CA TRP A 46 -0.51 3.04 5.78
C TRP A 46 0.86 2.79 6.41
N ARG A 47 0.95 2.75 7.75
CA ARG A 47 2.15 2.37 8.50
C ARG A 47 2.14 0.91 8.96
N GLN A 48 1.02 0.21 8.81
CA GLN A 48 0.90 -1.20 9.13
C GLN A 48 1.37 -2.07 7.95
N SER A 49 1.57 -3.36 8.20
CA SER A 49 1.91 -4.34 7.16
C SER A 49 0.85 -4.37 6.06
N PHE A 50 1.25 -4.75 4.84
CA PHE A 50 0.37 -4.84 3.66
C PHE A 50 -0.92 -5.64 3.91
N THR A 51 -0.85 -6.63 4.80
CA THR A 51 -1.97 -7.47 5.26
C THR A 51 -3.03 -6.76 6.11
N ALA A 52 -2.78 -5.54 6.59
CA ALA A 52 -3.73 -4.73 7.36
C ALA A 52 -4.32 -3.57 6.57
N TRP A 53 -3.88 -3.37 5.31
CA TRP A 53 -4.37 -2.28 4.48
C TRP A 53 -5.83 -2.50 4.07
N PRO A 54 -6.64 -1.45 3.85
CA PRO A 54 -7.97 -1.60 3.27
C PRO A 54 -7.88 -2.24 1.88
N VAL A 55 -8.87 -3.07 1.52
CA VAL A 55 -8.87 -3.86 0.27
C VAL A 55 -8.68 -2.97 -0.96
N ALA A 56 -9.24 -1.77 -0.95
CA ALA A 56 -9.07 -0.78 -2.02
C ALA A 56 -7.61 -0.33 -2.20
N ALA A 57 -6.88 -0.06 -1.10
CA ALA A 57 -5.48 0.33 -1.16
C ALA A 57 -4.58 -0.82 -1.62
N ARG A 58 -4.87 -2.06 -1.22
CA ARG A 58 -4.16 -3.25 -1.73
C ARG A 58 -4.37 -3.42 -3.23
N GLY A 59 -5.62 -3.28 -3.69
CA GLY A 59 -5.98 -3.36 -5.10
C GLY A 59 -5.30 -2.27 -5.92
N ALA A 60 -5.31 -1.02 -5.45
CA ALA A 60 -4.63 0.10 -6.10
C ALA A 60 -3.12 -0.12 -6.18
N PHE A 61 -2.48 -0.57 -5.09
CA PHE A 61 -1.06 -0.87 -5.10
C PHE A 61 -0.73 -1.96 -6.12
N LEU A 62 -1.45 -3.09 -6.09
CA LEU A 62 -1.26 -4.19 -7.04
C LEU A 62 -1.44 -3.75 -8.49
N LEU A 63 -2.48 -2.95 -8.78
CA LEU A 63 -2.71 -2.39 -10.10
C LEU A 63 -1.54 -1.52 -10.56
N VAL A 64 -1.08 -0.58 -9.73
CA VAL A 64 0.03 0.31 -10.07
C VAL A 64 1.32 -0.49 -10.30
N THR A 65 1.63 -1.45 -9.43
CA THR A 65 2.81 -2.31 -9.63
C THR A 65 2.70 -3.19 -10.87
N ALA A 66 1.50 -3.72 -11.18
CA ALA A 66 1.30 -4.53 -12.37
C ALA A 66 1.49 -3.70 -13.65
N ILE A 67 0.96 -2.48 -13.69
CA ILE A 67 1.14 -1.53 -14.80
C ILE A 67 2.62 -1.19 -14.96
N LEU A 68 3.32 -0.86 -13.87
CA LEU A 68 4.74 -0.54 -13.90
C LEU A 68 5.59 -1.73 -14.37
N ALA A 69 5.32 -2.93 -13.86
CA ALA A 69 6.01 -4.15 -14.28
C ALA A 69 5.79 -4.44 -15.77
N ALA A 70 4.54 -4.32 -16.26
CA ALA A 70 4.23 -4.49 -17.67
C ALA A 70 4.93 -3.44 -18.54
N ALA A 71 4.96 -2.18 -18.11
CA ALA A 71 5.65 -1.11 -18.82
C ALA A 71 7.17 -1.34 -18.88
N LEU A 72 7.78 -1.77 -17.77
CA LEU A 72 9.20 -2.11 -17.71
C LEU A 72 9.55 -3.30 -18.59
N LEU A 73 8.74 -4.35 -18.59
CA LEU A 73 8.91 -5.50 -19.47
C LEU A 73 8.79 -5.08 -20.94
N ALA A 74 7.74 -4.33 -21.30
CA ALA A 74 7.55 -3.84 -22.66
C ALA A 74 8.73 -2.96 -23.12
N TRP A 75 9.23 -2.10 -22.24
CA TRP A 75 10.41 -1.29 -22.50
C TRP A 75 11.67 -2.17 -22.70
N PHE A 76 11.90 -3.14 -21.81
CA PHE A 76 13.03 -4.08 -21.88
C PHE A 76 13.03 -4.89 -23.18
N PHE A 77 11.89 -5.45 -23.59
CA PHE A 77 11.79 -6.18 -24.86
C PHE A 77 12.02 -5.28 -26.07
N ARG A 78 11.57 -4.02 -26.00
CA ARG A 78 11.77 -3.04 -27.08
C ARG A 78 13.23 -2.61 -27.22
N THR A 79 13.95 -2.46 -26.12
CA THR A 79 15.35 -1.99 -26.12
C THR A 79 16.37 -3.11 -26.30
N SER A 80 16.07 -4.33 -25.83
CA SER A 80 16.96 -5.49 -25.96
C SER A 80 16.98 -6.13 -27.36
N GLY A 81 16.12 -5.70 -28.28
CA GLY A 81 16.05 -6.26 -29.64
C GLY A 81 15.56 -7.72 -29.71
N GLN A 82 15.20 -8.32 -28.58
CA GLN A 82 14.73 -9.71 -28.42
C GLN A 82 13.24 -9.89 -28.83
N VAL A 83 12.78 -9.19 -29.88
CA VAL A 83 11.38 -9.28 -30.37
C VAL A 83 11.22 -10.41 -31.41
N GLN A 84 12.30 -11.12 -31.75
CA GLN A 84 12.32 -12.08 -32.87
C GLN A 84 11.82 -13.50 -32.58
N SER A 85 11.47 -13.85 -31.34
CA SER A 85 11.05 -15.22 -30.99
C SER A 85 9.66 -15.29 -30.35
N ALA A 86 8.71 -14.52 -30.90
CA ALA A 86 7.27 -14.67 -30.61
C ALA A 86 6.74 -16.11 -30.89
N SER A 87 7.47 -16.92 -31.66
CA SER A 87 7.13 -18.30 -31.99
C SER A 87 7.54 -19.33 -30.92
N MET A 88 8.51 -19.05 -30.04
CA MET A 88 8.96 -20.00 -29.00
C MET A 88 8.12 -19.94 -27.72
N LEU A 89 7.37 -18.87 -27.54
CA LEU A 89 6.56 -18.64 -26.34
C LEU A 89 5.06 -18.99 -26.54
N ALA A 90 4.67 -19.51 -27.71
CA ALA A 90 3.27 -19.74 -28.10
C ALA A 90 2.51 -20.69 -27.15
N GLY A 91 3.18 -21.64 -26.51
CA GLY A 91 2.55 -22.53 -25.51
C GLY A 91 2.17 -21.81 -24.22
N PRO A 92 3.14 -21.24 -23.47
CA PRO A 92 2.86 -20.50 -22.23
C PRO A 92 2.09 -19.19 -22.45
N LEU A 93 2.34 -18.48 -23.56
CA LEU A 93 1.62 -17.25 -23.90
C LEU A 93 0.16 -17.50 -24.28
N ALA A 94 -0.25 -18.71 -24.67
CA ALA A 94 -1.67 -18.98 -24.93
C ALA A 94 -2.50 -18.96 -23.63
N MET A 95 -1.94 -19.41 -22.50
CA MET A 95 -2.56 -19.29 -21.18
C MET A 95 -2.56 -17.83 -20.70
N LEU A 96 -1.43 -17.13 -20.84
CA LEU A 96 -1.36 -15.69 -20.53
C LEU A 96 -2.27 -14.86 -21.42
N ALA A 97 -2.43 -15.20 -22.71
CA ALA A 97 -3.31 -14.51 -23.64
C ALA A 97 -4.79 -14.75 -23.29
N LYS A 98 -5.15 -15.93 -22.76
CA LYS A 98 -6.50 -16.16 -22.21
C LYS A 98 -6.76 -15.29 -20.98
N VAL A 99 -5.80 -15.18 -20.06
CA VAL A 99 -5.90 -14.28 -18.90
C VAL A 99 -5.94 -12.83 -19.35
N GLN A 100 -5.10 -12.43 -20.30
CA GLN A 100 -5.08 -11.09 -20.87
C GLN A 100 -6.38 -10.78 -21.61
N ALA A 101 -7.00 -11.74 -22.31
CA ALA A 101 -8.28 -11.55 -22.98
C ALA A 101 -9.43 -11.38 -21.97
N VAL A 102 -9.41 -12.10 -20.85
CA VAL A 102 -10.36 -11.90 -19.75
C VAL A 102 -10.16 -10.52 -19.10
N VAL A 103 -8.91 -10.14 -18.82
CA VAL A 103 -8.57 -8.81 -18.26
C VAL A 103 -8.89 -7.68 -19.24
N ALA A 104 -8.65 -7.87 -20.53
CA ALA A 104 -9.02 -6.92 -21.59
C ALA A 104 -10.53 -6.88 -21.82
N GLY A 105 -11.25 -7.98 -21.61
CA GLY A 105 -12.72 -8.03 -21.59
C GLY A 105 -13.29 -7.22 -20.42
N ILE A 106 -12.71 -7.36 -19.22
CA ILE A 106 -13.08 -6.56 -18.05
C ILE A 106 -12.70 -5.09 -18.24
N GLY A 107 -11.52 -4.81 -18.80
CA GLY A 107 -11.06 -3.45 -19.11
C GLY A 107 -11.88 -2.78 -20.21
N SER A 108 -12.30 -3.52 -21.23
CA SER A 108 -13.17 -3.00 -22.30
C SER A 108 -14.61 -2.79 -21.81
N PHE A 109 -15.14 -3.68 -20.97
CA PHE A 109 -16.39 -3.44 -20.24
C PHE A 109 -16.29 -2.19 -19.35
N GLY A 110 -15.19 -2.05 -18.60
CA GLY A 110 -14.88 -0.86 -17.80
C GLY A 110 -14.78 0.41 -18.66
N ALA A 111 -14.19 0.33 -19.86
CA ALA A 111 -14.10 1.43 -20.80
C ALA A 111 -15.45 1.78 -21.45
N ILE A 112 -16.32 0.80 -21.72
CA ILE A 112 -17.69 1.01 -22.23
C ILE A 112 -18.56 1.64 -21.14
N VAL A 113 -18.44 1.17 -19.89
CA VAL A 113 -19.08 1.77 -18.72
C VAL A 113 -18.57 3.19 -18.52
N TRP A 114 -17.25 3.41 -18.57
CA TRP A 114 -16.62 4.73 -18.45
C TRP A 114 -17.06 5.69 -19.56
N ARG A 115 -17.21 5.21 -20.80
CA ARG A 115 -17.74 5.99 -21.93
C ARG A 115 -19.24 6.27 -21.79
N SER A 116 -19.98 5.37 -21.14
CA SER A 116 -21.42 5.50 -20.92
C SER A 116 -21.77 6.34 -19.69
N ILE A 117 -20.81 6.66 -18.81
CA ILE A 117 -21.00 7.63 -17.74
C ILE A 117 -21.05 9.02 -18.38
N PRO A 118 -22.23 9.69 -18.40
CA PRO A 118 -22.36 11.00 -19.01
C PRO A 118 -21.46 11.98 -18.24
N SER A 119 -20.66 12.76 -18.96
CA SER A 119 -19.79 13.79 -18.35
C SER A 119 -20.54 14.74 -17.42
N LEU A 120 -21.86 14.92 -17.66
CA LEU A 120 -22.77 15.67 -16.80
C LEU A 120 -22.86 15.14 -15.36
N TRP A 121 -22.77 13.82 -15.15
CA TRP A 121 -22.74 13.22 -13.81
C TRP A 121 -21.39 13.41 -13.12
N LEU A 122 -20.29 13.40 -13.88
CA LEU A 122 -18.96 13.69 -13.36
C LEU A 122 -18.85 15.15 -12.91
N TYR A 123 -19.28 16.10 -13.76
CA TYR A 123 -19.30 17.51 -13.41
C TYR A 123 -20.34 17.83 -12.33
N GLY A 124 -21.52 17.19 -12.36
CA GLY A 124 -22.56 17.36 -11.34
C GLY A 124 -22.13 16.83 -9.97
N GLY A 125 -21.53 15.63 -9.92
CA GLY A 125 -20.98 15.05 -8.70
C GLY A 125 -19.81 15.86 -8.16
N LEU A 126 -18.89 16.29 -9.03
CA LEU A 126 -17.76 17.14 -8.62
C LEU A 126 -18.24 18.49 -8.10
N ALA A 127 -19.17 19.14 -8.80
CA ALA A 127 -19.77 20.40 -8.36
C ALA A 127 -20.47 20.23 -7.01
N PHE A 128 -21.22 19.15 -6.82
CA PHE A 128 -21.89 18.85 -5.55
C PHE A 128 -20.88 18.68 -4.40
N VAL A 129 -19.79 17.92 -4.63
CA VAL A 129 -18.72 17.75 -3.62
C VAL A 129 -18.02 19.06 -3.30
N VAL A 130 -17.70 19.88 -4.31
CA VAL A 130 -17.08 21.20 -4.13
C VAL A 130 -18.00 22.13 -3.36
N THR A 131 -19.29 22.21 -3.70
CA THR A 131 -20.27 23.03 -3.00
C THR A 131 -20.46 22.56 -1.56
N MET A 132 -20.55 21.25 -1.32
CA MET A 132 -20.68 20.70 0.02
C MET A 132 -19.43 20.99 0.87
N TYR A 133 -18.24 20.80 0.32
CA TYR A 133 -16.99 21.12 1.01
C TYR A 133 -16.88 22.61 1.33
N ALA A 134 -17.23 23.48 0.37
CA ALA A 134 -17.26 24.93 0.57
C ALA A 134 -18.30 25.35 1.63
N ALA A 135 -19.46 24.70 1.68
CA ALA A 135 -20.48 24.95 2.69
C ALA A 135 -20.01 24.56 4.10
N PHE A 136 -19.37 23.40 4.25
CA PHE A 136 -18.77 22.98 5.53
C PHE A 136 -17.67 23.95 5.99
N PHE A 137 -16.78 24.35 5.07
CA PHE A 137 -15.73 25.30 5.36
C PHE A 137 -16.29 26.69 5.71
N GLY A 138 -17.30 27.14 4.97
CA GLY A 138 -18.01 28.39 5.21
C GLY A 138 -18.75 28.39 6.56
N LEU A 139 -19.41 27.29 6.92
CA LEU A 139 -20.03 27.13 8.24
C LEU A 139 -18.99 27.14 9.36
N GLY A 140 -17.85 26.48 9.17
CA GLY A 140 -16.73 26.51 10.11
C GLY A 140 -16.17 27.92 10.29
N ALA A 141 -15.97 28.65 9.20
CA ALA A 141 -15.51 30.04 9.23
C ALA A 141 -16.53 30.99 9.86
N ALA A 142 -17.82 30.82 9.58
CA ALA A 142 -18.90 31.61 10.17
C ALA A 142 -19.04 31.33 11.68
N ALA A 143 -18.97 30.06 12.09
CA ALA A 143 -18.98 29.66 13.49
C ALA A 143 -17.76 30.24 14.22
N TYR A 144 -16.56 30.11 13.66
CA TYR A 144 -15.33 30.69 14.22
C TYR A 144 -15.46 32.21 14.38
N ARG A 145 -15.97 32.91 13.37
CA ARG A 145 -16.18 34.36 13.45
C ARG A 145 -17.20 34.72 14.53
N SER A 146 -18.31 34.00 14.66
CA SER A 146 -19.31 34.29 15.70
C SER A 146 -18.78 34.10 17.13
N PHE A 147 -17.93 33.09 17.37
CA PHE A 147 -17.39 32.81 18.70
C PHE A 147 -16.13 33.64 19.05
N PHE A 148 -15.28 33.96 18.08
CA PHE A 148 -14.03 34.69 18.33
C PHE A 148 -14.10 36.19 18.04
N ALA A 149 -15.07 36.69 17.26
CA ALA A 149 -15.23 38.14 17.03
C ALA A 149 -16.13 38.82 18.06
N GLN A 150 -16.74 38.07 18.99
CA GLN A 150 -17.55 38.59 20.10
C GLN A 150 -16.86 38.49 21.47
N ARG A 151 -15.58 38.12 21.52
CA ARG A 151 -14.69 38.28 22.68
C ARG A 151 -13.61 39.29 22.35
#